data_AF-A0A6G7J354-F1
#
_entry.id   AF-A0A6G7J354-F1
#
_cell.length_a   1.000
_cell.length_b   1.000
_cell.length_c   1.000
_cell.angle_alpha   90.00
_cell.angle_beta   90.00
_cell.angle_gamma   90.00
#
_symmetry.space_group_name_H-M   'P 1'
#
loop_
_entity.id
_entity.type
_entity.pdbx_description
1 polymer ?
#
loop_
_entity_poly.entity_id
_entity_poly.type
_entity_poly.pdbx_seq_one_letter_code
_entity_poly.pdbx_strand_id
1 'polypeptide(L)'
;MIENIKFKEASKNEITLYTFLGESLCAVQILEDALSHSIVLKKTEPDQKKEADDLLKIQRKYTLGMAINIIKKESLFSKPLEMELSKLLTQRNWLIHKSITENKDDLKSDSYFEKLYERIKAITLKAHKLQASIEQDLIEFSEKKGIDMSKVKNEMKKYYQL
;
A
#
# COMPACT_ATOMS: atom_id res chain seq x y z
N MET A 1 -42.05 1.05 -7.97
CA MET A 1 -40.88 0.18 -7.70
C MET A 1 -40.61 -0.62 -8.95
N ILE A 2 -39.34 -0.78 -9.36
CA ILE A 2 -39.02 -1.76 -10.40
C ILE A 2 -39.01 -3.12 -9.70
N GLU A 3 -40.17 -3.77 -9.68
CA GLU A 3 -40.27 -5.14 -9.19
C GLU A 3 -39.69 -6.08 -10.26
N ASN A 4 -38.81 -6.99 -9.82
CA ASN A 4 -38.15 -8.05 -10.61
C ASN A 4 -36.91 -7.66 -11.46
N ILE A 5 -35.95 -6.93 -10.90
CA ILE A 5 -34.59 -6.86 -11.48
C ILE A 5 -33.84 -8.17 -11.17
N LYS A 6 -33.55 -8.97 -12.19
CA LYS A 6 -32.62 -10.10 -12.08
C LYS A 6 -31.22 -9.65 -12.48
N PHE A 7 -30.27 -9.72 -11.55
CA PHE A 7 -28.86 -9.45 -11.84
C PHE A 7 -28.21 -10.67 -12.47
N LYS A 8 -27.34 -10.44 -13.46
CA LYS A 8 -26.52 -11.48 -14.06
C LYS A 8 -25.41 -11.86 -13.07
N GLU A 9 -25.14 -13.15 -12.94
CA GLU A 9 -23.97 -13.64 -12.20
C GLU A 9 -22.66 -13.18 -12.88
N ALA A 10 -21.63 -12.95 -12.06
CA ALA A 10 -20.31 -12.64 -12.55
C ALA A 10 -19.72 -13.85 -13.29
N SER A 11 -19.17 -13.60 -14.47
CA SER A 11 -18.36 -14.56 -15.21
C SER A 11 -17.06 -14.87 -14.48
N LYS A 12 -16.39 -15.96 -14.88
CA LYS A 12 -15.07 -16.33 -14.35
C LYS A 12 -14.06 -15.19 -14.50
N ASN A 13 -14.05 -14.48 -15.63
CA ASN A 13 -13.14 -13.36 -15.87
C ASN A 13 -13.44 -12.19 -14.93
N GLU A 14 -14.72 -11.87 -14.68
CA GLU A 14 -15.11 -10.84 -13.73
C GLU A 14 -14.68 -11.21 -12.30
N ILE A 15 -14.90 -12.45 -11.87
CA ILE A 15 -14.44 -12.96 -10.56
C ILE A 15 -12.92 -12.83 -10.43
N THR A 16 -12.18 -13.24 -11.46
CA THR A 16 -10.72 -13.13 -11.51
C THR A 16 -10.26 -11.67 -11.41
N LEU A 17 -10.88 -10.76 -12.16
CA LEU A 17 -10.59 -9.33 -12.09
C LEU A 17 -10.85 -8.76 -10.69
N TYR A 18 -12.01 -9.05 -10.10
CA TYR A 18 -12.35 -8.57 -8.76
C TYR A 18 -11.38 -9.09 -7.71
N THR A 19 -10.91 -10.33 -7.86
CA THR A 19 -9.90 -10.92 -6.99
C THR A 19 -8.59 -10.13 -7.05
N PHE A 20 -8.09 -9.83 -8.25
CA PHE A 20 -6.85 -9.06 -8.40
C PHE A 20 -6.99 -7.60 -7.97
N LEU A 21 -8.14 -6.98 -8.21
CA LEU A 21 -8.42 -5.63 -7.68
C LEU A 21 -8.43 -5.63 -6.15
N GLY A 22 -9.06 -6.64 -5.54
CA GLY A 22 -9.07 -6.83 -4.09
C GLY A 22 -7.67 -7.06 -3.52
N GLU A 23 -6.89 -7.95 -4.12
CA GLU A 23 -5.49 -8.22 -3.74
C GLU A 23 -4.66 -6.93 -3.80
N SER A 24 -4.74 -6.20 -4.91
CA SER A 24 -4.00 -4.95 -5.08
C SER A 24 -4.43 -3.87 -4.10
N LEU A 25 -5.72 -3.79 -3.77
CA LEU A 25 -6.23 -2.88 -2.76
C LEU A 25 -5.68 -3.24 -1.37
N CYS A 26 -5.72 -4.51 -0.99
CA CYS A 26 -5.19 -4.99 0.28
C CYS A 26 -3.69 -4.68 0.41
N ALA A 27 -2.89 -4.98 -0.63
CA ALA A 27 -1.46 -4.69 -0.62
C ALA A 27 -1.15 -3.20 -0.44
N VAL A 28 -1.93 -2.32 -1.08
CA VAL A 28 -1.82 -0.87 -0.91
C VAL A 28 -2.22 -0.43 0.51
N GLN A 29 -3.29 -0.98 1.07
CA GLN A 29 -3.74 -0.61 2.42
C GLN A 29 -2.78 -1.10 3.52
N ILE A 30 -2.18 -2.28 3.34
CA ILE A 30 -1.11 -2.78 4.22
C ILE A 30 0.10 -1.85 4.16
N LEU A 31 0.49 -1.41 2.95
CA LEU A 31 1.54 -0.40 2.79
C LEU A 31 1.18 0.93 3.48
N GLU A 32 -0.07 1.39 3.37
CA GLU A 32 -0.56 2.59 4.07
C GLU A 32 -0.38 2.45 5.60
N ASP A 33 -0.75 1.31 6.18
CA ASP A 33 -0.58 1.06 7.62
C ASP A 33 0.92 0.97 8.01
N ALA A 34 1.76 0.36 7.18
CA ALA A 34 3.21 0.32 7.39
C ALA A 34 3.82 1.73 7.40
N LEU A 35 3.38 2.60 6.48
CA LEU A 35 3.76 4.02 6.47
C LEU A 35 3.31 4.74 7.73
N SER A 36 2.06 4.53 8.19
CA SER A 36 1.55 5.12 9.42
C SER A 36 2.43 4.75 10.62
N HIS A 37 2.80 3.48 10.77
CA HIS A 37 3.69 3.05 11.86
C HIS A 37 5.08 3.67 11.74
N SER A 38 5.66 3.68 10.54
CA SER A 38 6.99 4.26 10.32
C SER A 38 7.01 5.75 10.66
N ILE A 39 5.99 6.51 10.25
CA ILE A 39 5.84 7.93 10.59
C ILE A 39 5.75 8.11 12.11
N VAL A 40 4.92 7.31 12.80
CA VAL A 40 4.78 7.40 14.26
C VAL A 40 6.11 7.17 14.95
N LEU A 41 6.78 6.06 14.64
CA LEU A 41 8.03 5.66 15.28
C LEU A 41 9.18 6.64 15.00
N LYS A 42 9.17 7.30 13.84
CA LYS A 42 10.14 8.36 13.52
C LYS A 42 9.87 9.69 14.21
N LYS A 43 8.66 9.87 14.77
CA LYS A 43 8.22 11.10 15.43
C LYS A 43 8.15 10.99 16.95
N THR A 44 8.42 9.82 17.51
CA THR A 44 8.37 9.56 18.95
C THR A 44 9.63 8.87 19.44
N GLU A 45 9.82 8.92 20.75
CA GLU A 45 10.88 8.19 21.47
C GLU A 45 10.33 6.93 22.18
N PRO A 46 11.18 5.96 22.54
CA PRO A 46 10.75 4.69 23.14
C PRO A 46 9.93 4.81 24.43
N ASP A 47 10.14 5.86 25.21
CA ASP A 47 9.41 6.15 26.44
C ASP A 47 8.05 6.84 26.21
N GLN A 48 7.78 7.32 25.00
CA GLN A 48 6.56 8.04 24.61
C GLN A 48 5.47 7.13 24.05
N LYS A 49 5.21 6.00 24.70
CA LYS A 49 4.27 4.99 24.18
C LYS A 49 2.86 5.56 23.99
N LYS A 50 2.36 6.37 24.93
CA LYS A 50 0.99 6.89 24.88
C LYS A 50 0.82 7.86 23.72
N GLU A 51 1.79 8.74 23.53
CA GLU A 51 1.86 9.70 22.43
C GLU A 51 1.94 8.97 21.09
N ALA A 52 2.74 7.91 21.01
CA ALA A 52 2.83 7.06 19.82
C ALA A 52 1.50 6.38 19.49
N ASP A 53 0.82 5.81 20.49
CA ASP A 53 -0.50 5.16 20.30
C ASP A 53 -1.56 6.17 19.83
N ASP A 54 -1.59 7.37 20.41
CA ASP A 54 -2.54 8.42 20.04
C ASP A 54 -2.24 8.99 18.65
N LEU A 55 -0.96 9.16 18.30
CA LEU A 55 -0.55 9.57 16.96
C LEU A 55 -0.90 8.49 15.91
N LEU A 56 -0.72 7.21 16.24
CA LEU A 56 -1.05 6.10 15.34
C LEU A 56 -2.55 6.06 15.01
N LYS A 57 -3.43 6.30 15.98
CA LYS A 57 -4.88 6.41 15.74
C LYS A 57 -5.24 7.53 14.76
N ILE A 58 -4.47 8.62 14.76
CA ILE A 58 -4.65 9.71 13.80
C ILE A 58 -4.11 9.30 12.43
N GLN A 59 -2.88 8.76 12.38
CA GLN A 59 -2.20 8.38 11.15
C GLN A 59 -2.98 7.31 10.36
N ARG A 60 -3.58 6.33 11.03
CA ARG A 60 -4.40 5.28 10.39
C ARG A 60 -5.66 5.79 9.68
N LYS A 61 -6.06 7.04 9.91
CA LYS A 61 -7.16 7.68 9.18
C LYS A 61 -6.69 8.30 7.85
N TYR A 62 -5.39 8.39 7.64
CA TYR A 62 -4.81 9.03 6.48
C TYR A 62 -4.70 8.06 5.32
N THR A 63 -5.07 8.55 4.13
CA THR A 63 -4.82 7.85 2.88
C THR A 63 -3.33 7.89 2.53
N LEU A 64 -2.88 7.03 1.60
CA LEU A 64 -1.50 7.03 1.08
C LEU A 64 -1.02 8.44 0.71
N GLY A 65 -1.87 9.23 0.05
CA GLY A 65 -1.53 10.60 -0.35
C GLY A 65 -1.26 11.53 0.83
N MET A 66 -2.07 11.44 1.89
CA MET A 66 -1.89 12.22 3.10
C MET A 66 -0.62 11.80 3.87
N ALA A 67 -0.37 10.49 4.00
CA ALA A 67 0.85 9.97 4.62
C ALA A 67 2.12 10.42 3.87
N ILE A 68 2.11 10.35 2.53
CA ILE A 68 3.23 10.82 1.69
C ILE A 68 3.47 12.33 1.87
N ASN A 69 2.41 13.13 1.99
CA ASN A 69 2.56 14.57 2.22
C ASN A 69 3.26 14.86 3.55
N ILE A 70 2.96 14.10 4.60
CA ILE A 70 3.63 14.22 5.90
C ILE A 70 5.11 13.85 5.77
N ILE A 71 5.41 12.72 5.13
CA ILE A 71 6.79 12.25 4.91
C ILE A 71 7.62 13.32 4.18
N LYS A 72 7.06 13.93 3.12
CA LYS A 72 7.73 14.99 2.36
C LYS A 72 7.95 16.25 3.19
N LYS A 73 6.91 16.69 3.91
CA LYS A 73 6.96 17.91 4.73
C LYS A 73 8.00 17.80 5.84
N GLU A 74 8.11 16.62 6.43
CA GLU A 74 8.98 16.38 7.59
C GLU A 74 10.30 15.69 7.21
N SER A 75 10.52 15.42 5.91
CA SER A 75 11.72 14.75 5.38
C SER A 75 12.05 13.43 6.09
N LEU A 76 11.02 12.61 6.35
CA LEU A 76 11.16 11.38 7.15
C LEU A 76 11.87 10.25 6.42
N PHE A 77 11.90 10.28 5.08
CA PHE A 77 12.53 9.27 4.23
C PHE A 77 13.56 9.87 3.28
N SER A 78 14.40 9.00 2.72
CA SER A 78 15.29 9.36 1.63
C SER A 78 14.50 9.80 0.39
N LYS A 79 15.05 10.72 -0.40
CA LYS A 79 14.42 11.20 -1.63
C LYS A 79 14.09 10.08 -2.63
N PRO A 80 14.95 9.06 -2.83
CA PRO A 80 14.59 7.91 -3.66
C PRO A 80 13.31 7.19 -3.20
N LEU A 81 13.17 6.94 -1.88
CA LEU A 81 11.99 6.26 -1.35
C LEU A 81 10.73 7.14 -1.48
N GLU A 82 10.83 8.45 -1.21
CA GLU A 82 9.73 9.39 -1.43
C GLU A 82 9.25 9.43 -2.90
N MET A 83 10.19 9.37 -3.85
CA MET A 83 9.89 9.36 -5.27
C MET A 83 9.13 8.09 -5.67
N GLU A 84 9.58 6.92 -5.19
CA GLU A 84 8.92 5.65 -5.49
C GLU A 84 7.52 5.55 -4.87
N LEU A 85 7.33 6.06 -3.65
CA LEU A 85 6.00 6.19 -3.03
C LEU A 85 5.09 7.11 -3.84
N SER A 86 5.62 8.23 -4.34
CA SER A 86 4.85 9.16 -5.18
C SER A 86 4.42 8.55 -6.52
N LYS A 87 5.29 7.73 -7.14
CA LYS A 87 4.93 6.97 -8.35
C LYS A 87 3.80 5.97 -8.07
N LEU A 88 3.86 5.27 -6.94
CA LEU A 88 2.80 4.35 -6.55
C LEU A 88 1.49 5.09 -6.28
N LEU A 89 1.52 6.28 -5.66
CA LEU A 89 0.32 7.08 -5.41
C LEU A 89 -0.48 7.36 -6.69
N THR A 90 0.20 7.69 -7.79
CA THR A 90 -0.47 7.88 -9.09
C THR A 90 -1.20 6.61 -9.55
N GLN A 91 -0.57 5.44 -9.39
CA GLN A 91 -1.17 4.16 -9.79
C GLN A 91 -2.30 3.74 -8.85
N ARG A 92 -2.14 3.96 -7.54
CA ARG A 92 -3.19 3.75 -6.54
C ARG A 92 -4.41 4.61 -6.83
N ASN A 93 -4.24 5.89 -7.15
CA ASN A 93 -5.37 6.75 -7.51
C ASN A 93 -6.07 6.26 -8.77
N TRP A 94 -5.32 5.78 -9.76
CA TRP A 94 -5.91 5.13 -10.92
C TRP A 94 -6.68 3.84 -10.54
N LEU A 95 -6.11 2.99 -9.69
CA LEU A 95 -6.74 1.75 -9.23
C LEU A 95 -8.11 2.02 -8.60
N ILE A 96 -8.20 3.02 -7.72
CA ILE A 96 -9.43 3.35 -6.98
C ILE A 96 -10.47 4.06 -7.85
N HIS A 97 -10.03 4.98 -8.72
CA HIS A 97 -10.98 5.89 -9.39
C HIS A 97 -11.26 5.55 -10.86
N LYS A 98 -10.40 4.78 -11.51
CA LYS A 98 -10.39 4.63 -12.98
C LYS A 98 -10.30 3.19 -13.49
N SER A 99 -9.84 2.23 -12.68
CA SER A 99 -9.56 0.86 -13.13
C SER A 99 -10.73 0.14 -13.83
N ILE A 100 -11.97 0.42 -13.40
CA ILE A 100 -13.19 -0.15 -13.99
C ILE A 100 -13.87 0.81 -14.98
N THR A 101 -13.83 2.11 -14.71
CA THR A 101 -14.66 3.11 -15.40
C THR A 101 -14.03 3.64 -16.67
N GLU A 102 -12.70 3.65 -16.78
CA GLU A 102 -11.99 4.30 -17.88
C GLU A 102 -12.24 3.65 -19.25
N ASN A 103 -12.42 2.31 -19.31
CA ASN A 103 -12.78 1.59 -20.55
C ASN A 103 -13.72 0.41 -20.27
N LYS A 104 -14.87 0.70 -19.65
CA LYS A 104 -15.87 -0.30 -19.25
C LYS A 104 -16.34 -1.22 -20.40
N ASP A 105 -16.39 -0.69 -21.62
CA ASP A 105 -16.92 -1.39 -22.79
C ASP A 105 -15.89 -2.39 -23.36
N ASP A 106 -14.59 -2.16 -23.08
CA ASP A 106 -13.47 -2.99 -23.53
C ASP A 106 -13.13 -4.13 -22.57
N LEU A 107 -13.76 -4.19 -21.39
CA LEU A 107 -13.58 -5.28 -20.42
C LEU A 107 -13.91 -6.68 -20.98
N LYS A 108 -14.63 -6.73 -22.11
CA LYS A 108 -14.96 -7.97 -22.82
C LYS A 108 -13.87 -8.44 -23.79
N SER A 109 -12.85 -7.61 -24.04
CA SER A 109 -11.72 -7.95 -24.90
C SER A 109 -10.62 -8.64 -24.09
N ASP A 110 -10.23 -9.86 -24.49
CA ASP A 110 -9.14 -10.61 -23.84
C ASP A 110 -7.84 -9.80 -23.79
N SER A 111 -7.53 -9.08 -24.88
CA SER A 111 -6.32 -8.26 -24.96
C SER A 111 -6.32 -7.06 -23.99
N TYR A 112 -7.50 -6.52 -23.68
CA TYR A 112 -7.64 -5.45 -22.70
C TYR A 112 -7.59 -6.01 -21.29
N PHE A 113 -8.24 -7.16 -21.06
CA PHE A 113 -8.22 -7.85 -19.78
C PHE A 113 -6.80 -8.17 -19.33
N GLU A 114 -5.96 -8.71 -20.20
CA GLU A 114 -4.56 -9.01 -19.90
C GLU A 114 -3.74 -7.75 -19.56
N LYS A 115 -3.93 -6.64 -20.30
CA LYS A 115 -3.24 -5.38 -19.98
C LYS A 115 -3.67 -4.79 -18.64
N LEU A 116 -4.96 -4.86 -18.35
CA LEU A 116 -5.54 -4.42 -17.08
C LEU A 116 -4.96 -5.27 -15.93
N TYR A 117 -4.93 -6.58 -16.13
CA TYR A 117 -4.37 -7.54 -15.19
C TYR A 117 -2.91 -7.25 -14.87
N GLU A 118 -2.05 -7.13 -15.89
CA GLU A 118 -0.63 -6.85 -15.72
C GLU A 118 -0.39 -5.54 -14.97
N ARG A 119 -1.20 -4.51 -15.24
CA ARG A 119 -1.12 -3.24 -14.52
C ARG A 119 -1.49 -3.40 -13.04
N ILE A 120 -2.57 -4.11 -12.71
CA ILE A 120 -3.00 -4.36 -11.33
C ILE A 120 -1.93 -5.17 -10.57
N LYS A 121 -1.37 -6.20 -11.20
CA LYS A 121 -0.26 -6.98 -10.62
C LYS A 121 0.98 -6.14 -10.38
N ALA A 122 1.34 -5.26 -11.31
CA ALA A 122 2.47 -4.36 -11.13
C ALA A 122 2.28 -3.44 -9.92
N ILE A 123 1.05 -2.98 -9.65
CA ILE A 123 0.72 -2.19 -8.45
C ILE A 123 0.93 -3.02 -7.19
N THR A 124 0.38 -4.23 -7.16
CA THR A 124 0.51 -5.17 -6.03
C THR A 124 1.97 -5.44 -5.70
N LEU A 125 2.77 -5.83 -6.71
CA LEU A 125 4.19 -6.09 -6.55
C LEU A 125 4.95 -4.86 -6.07
N LYS A 126 4.61 -3.67 -6.60
CA LYS A 126 5.24 -2.42 -6.20
C LYS A 126 4.92 -2.06 -4.75
N ALA A 127 3.70 -2.30 -4.29
CA ALA A 127 3.30 -2.08 -2.91
C ALA A 127 4.10 -2.98 -1.95
N HIS A 128 4.21 -4.28 -2.23
CA HIS A 128 5.02 -5.20 -1.41
C HIS A 128 6.51 -4.81 -1.37
N LYS A 129 7.09 -4.43 -2.51
CA LYS A 129 8.50 -3.98 -2.55
C LYS A 129 8.72 -2.72 -1.71
N LEU A 130 7.77 -1.78 -1.75
CA LEU A 130 7.84 -0.56 -0.95
C LEU A 130 7.64 -0.83 0.54
N GLN A 131 6.76 -1.78 0.91
CA GLN A 131 6.61 -2.21 2.29
C GLN A 131 7.94 -2.71 2.85
N ALA A 132 8.61 -3.63 2.13
CA ALA A 132 9.92 -4.14 2.55
C ALA A 132 10.98 -3.03 2.64
N SER A 133 10.92 -2.03 1.75
CA SER A 133 11.83 -0.87 1.82
C SER A 133 11.57 0.01 3.04
N ILE A 134 10.32 0.20 3.45
CA ILE A 134 9.96 0.96 4.66
C ILE A 134 10.38 0.21 5.92
N GLU A 135 10.17 -1.10 5.95
CA GLU A 135 10.59 -1.95 7.07
C GLU A 135 12.12 -1.91 7.24
N GLN A 136 12.86 -2.00 6.14
CA GLN A 136 14.32 -1.88 6.15
C GLN A 136 14.79 -0.49 6.60
N ASP A 137 14.17 0.58 6.10
CA ASP A 137 14.47 1.96 6.53
C ASP A 137 14.17 2.18 8.03
N LEU A 138 13.09 1.59 8.54
CA LEU A 138 12.74 1.66 9.96
C LEU A 138 13.72 0.89 10.84
N ILE A 139 14.18 -0.28 10.38
CA ILE A 139 15.25 -1.05 11.03
C ILE A 139 16.52 -0.20 11.14
N GLU A 140 16.97 0.39 10.04
CA GLU A 140 18.18 1.24 10.02
C GLU A 140 18.02 2.48 10.91
N PHE A 141 16.85 3.09 10.93
CA PHE A 141 16.53 4.20 11.83
C PHE A 141 16.63 3.78 13.30
N SER A 142 16.09 2.61 13.65
CA SER A 142 16.06 2.10 15.02
C SER A 142 17.46 1.72 15.51
N GLU A 143 18.27 1.12 14.64
CA GLU A 143 19.67 0.80 14.93
C GLU A 143 20.53 2.05 15.17
N LYS A 144 20.30 3.13 14.41
CA LYS A 144 20.95 4.43 14.65
C LYS A 144 20.58 5.03 16.01
N LYS A 145 19.43 4.66 16.57
CA LYS A 145 19.00 5.00 17.94
C LYS A 145 19.51 4.02 19.00
N GLY A 146 20.33 3.03 18.63
CA GLY A 146 20.90 2.05 19.55
C GLY A 146 19.96 0.90 19.93
N ILE A 147 18.87 0.70 19.17
CA ILE A 147 17.93 -0.41 19.39
C ILE A 147 18.43 -1.64 18.62
N ASP A 148 18.53 -2.79 19.30
CA ASP A 148 18.87 -4.05 18.67
C ASP A 148 17.70 -4.59 17.82
N MET A 149 17.89 -4.62 16.51
CA MET A 149 16.91 -5.10 15.53
C MET A 149 17.19 -6.52 15.01
N SER A 150 18.12 -7.26 15.63
CA SER A 150 18.53 -8.60 15.17
C SER A 150 17.35 -9.58 15.06
N LYS A 151 16.44 -9.56 16.03
CA LYS A 151 15.22 -10.39 16.01
C LYS A 151 14.31 -10.04 14.82
N VAL A 152 14.09 -8.74 14.59
CA VAL A 152 13.25 -8.25 13.49
C VAL A 152 13.85 -8.62 12.14
N LYS A 153 15.17 -8.44 11.97
CA LYS A 153 15.89 -8.86 10.75
C LYS A 153 15.74 -10.36 10.48
N ASN A 154 15.79 -11.20 11.52
CA ASN A 154 15.63 -12.65 11.37
C ASN A 154 14.20 -13.04 10.96
N GLU A 155 13.17 -12.41 11.52
CA GLU A 155 11.78 -12.64 11.11
C GLU A 155 11.52 -12.14 9.68
N MET A 156 12.08 -10.99 9.32
CA MET A 156 11.97 -10.42 7.98
C MET A 156 12.56 -11.37 6.92
N LYS A 157 13.72 -12.00 7.18
CA LYS A 157 14.32 -13.00 6.27
C LYS A 157 13.41 -14.21 6.04
N LYS A 158 12.77 -14.72 7.10
CA LYS A 158 11.83 -15.85 6.98
C LYS A 158 10.61 -15.47 6.13
N TYR A 159 10.07 -14.27 6.33
CA TYR A 159 8.87 -13.81 5.64
C TYR A 159 9.11 -13.53 4.16
N TYR A 160 10.20 -12.85 3.82
CA TYR A 160 10.51 -12.47 2.44
C TYR A 160 11.36 -13.50 1.68
N GLN A 161 11.74 -14.61 2.31
CA GLN A 161 12.64 -15.63 1.74
C GLN A 161 13.99 -15.03 1.26
N LEU A 162 14.55 -14.11 2.05
CA LEU A 162 15.84 -13.43 1.79
C LEU A 162 17.03 -14.17 2.39
#